data_AF-A0ABD1N8J8-F1
#
_entry.id   AF-A0ABD1N8J8-F1
#
_cell.length_a   1.000
_cell.length_b   1.000
_cell.length_c   1.000
_cell.angle_alpha   90.00
_cell.angle_beta   90.00
_cell.angle_gamma   90.00
#
_symmetry.space_group_name_H-M   'P 1'
#
loop_
_entity.id
_entity.type
_entity.pdbx_description
1 polymer ?
#
loop_
_entity_poly.entity_id
_entity_poly.type
_entity_poly.pdbx_seq_one_letter_code
_entity_poly.pdbx_strand_id
1 'polypeptide(L)'
;MSSFERDHLPSVFLLFKESKYDIVKESFLSNNATCGFVFNMFCSFKAPHLSRFPRAFMVDPLGSDRAKPHPKRGFKILQWLEAVEEESSVLYVYFRSQKLLKKEQMEALVLGLERSQTHFL
;
A
#
# COMPACT_ATOMS: atom_id res chain seq x y z
N MET A 1 22.41 8.25 -12.53
CA MET A 1 21.79 7.10 -11.82
C MET A 1 21.21 7.61 -10.52
N SER A 2 19.91 7.47 -10.26
CA SER A 2 19.36 7.83 -8.95
C SER A 2 19.74 6.75 -7.94
N SER A 3 20.42 7.14 -6.87
CA SER A 3 20.75 6.26 -5.74
C SER A 3 19.51 6.04 -4.88
N PHE A 4 19.29 4.80 -4.44
CA PHE A 4 18.27 4.50 -3.44
C PHE A 4 18.81 4.89 -2.05
N GLU A 5 18.04 5.66 -1.28
CA GLU A 5 18.44 5.97 0.09
C GLU A 5 18.46 4.69 0.93
N ARG A 6 19.51 4.52 1.73
CA ARG A 6 19.73 3.30 2.52
C ARG A 6 18.55 3.01 3.45
N ASP A 7 17.95 4.06 4.01
CA ASP A 7 16.86 3.95 4.97
C ASP A 7 15.53 3.50 4.34
N HIS A 8 15.42 3.58 3.00
CA HIS A 8 14.29 3.07 2.24
C HIS A 8 14.46 1.60 1.83
N LEU A 9 15.63 1.01 2.03
CA LEU A 9 15.85 -0.40 1.72
C LEU A 9 15.12 -1.27 2.74
N PRO A 10 14.24 -2.18 2.29
CA PRO A 10 13.64 -3.16 3.19
C PRO A 10 14.72 -3.94 3.94
N SER A 11 14.49 -4.21 5.22
CA SER A 11 15.45 -4.88 6.10
C SER A 11 15.91 -6.25 5.57
N VAL A 12 15.10 -6.91 4.73
CA VAL A 12 15.48 -8.15 4.03
C VAL A 12 16.73 -8.01 3.17
N PHE A 13 16.96 -6.84 2.55
CA PHE A 13 18.16 -6.59 1.74
C PHE A 13 19.37 -6.24 2.61
N LEU A 14 19.14 -5.60 3.77
CA LEU A 14 20.22 -5.20 4.69
C LEU A 14 20.68 -6.36 5.58
N LEU A 15 19.77 -7.27 5.93
CA LEU A 15 20.00 -8.40 6.84
C LEU A 15 20.11 -9.73 6.08
N PHE A 16 20.46 -9.69 4.80
CA PHE A 16 20.54 -10.88 3.97
C PHE A 16 21.53 -11.87 4.59
N LYS A 17 20.99 -13.01 5.04
CA LYS A 17 21.73 -14.18 5.48
C LYS A 17 21.24 -15.34 4.63
N GLU A 18 22.16 -16.04 3.98
CA GLU A 18 21.99 -17.07 2.93
C GLU A 18 21.10 -18.28 3.27
N SER A 19 20.28 -18.22 4.33
CA SER A 19 19.39 -19.32 4.72
C SER A 19 17.95 -18.89 4.99
N LYS A 20 17.68 -17.58 5.14
CA LYS A 20 16.34 -17.07 5.50
C LYS A 20 15.62 -16.39 4.33
N TYR A 21 16.37 -15.94 3.33
CA TYR A 21 15.86 -15.10 2.25
C TYR A 21 16.19 -15.66 0.86
N ASP A 22 16.53 -16.94 0.76
CA ASP A 22 16.86 -17.59 -0.50
C ASP A 22 15.71 -17.49 -1.49
N ILE A 23 14.47 -17.63 -1.03
CA ILE A 23 13.29 -17.47 -1.89
C ILE A 23 13.24 -16.09 -2.57
N VAL A 24 13.70 -15.03 -1.88
CA VAL A 24 13.74 -13.68 -2.43
C VAL A 24 14.84 -13.59 -3.48
N LYS A 25 16.03 -14.11 -3.18
CA LYS A 25 17.18 -14.16 -4.10
C LYS A 25 16.84 -14.97 -5.35
N GLU A 26 16.35 -16.19 -5.19
CA GLU A 26 15.95 -17.08 -6.28
C GLU A 26 14.81 -16.49 -7.11
N SER A 27 13.86 -15.78 -6.48
CA SER A 27 12.82 -15.04 -7.21
C SER A 27 13.42 -13.97 -8.11
N PHE A 28 14.36 -13.15 -7.62
CA PHE A 28 15.03 -12.14 -8.45
C PHE A 28 15.81 -12.75 -9.62
N LEU A 29 16.53 -13.85 -9.40
CA LEU A 29 17.26 -14.55 -10.46
C LEU A 29 16.31 -15.13 -11.51
N SER A 30 15.24 -15.79 -11.07
CA SER A 30 14.23 -16.38 -11.95
C SER A 30 13.46 -15.32 -12.74
N ASN A 31 13.24 -14.14 -12.16
CA ASN A 31 12.55 -13.04 -12.83
C ASN A 31 13.28 -12.54 -14.08
N ASN A 32 14.61 -12.66 -14.16
CA ASN A 32 15.38 -12.29 -15.35
C ASN A 32 15.06 -13.16 -16.57
N ALA A 33 14.58 -14.38 -16.37
CA ALA A 33 14.19 -15.31 -17.43
C ALA A 33 12.72 -15.14 -17.88
N THR A 34 11.97 -14.21 -17.29
CA THR A 34 10.54 -14.04 -17.57
C THR A 34 10.27 -13.34 -18.90
N CYS A 35 9.07 -13.56 -19.45
CA CYS A 35 8.61 -12.90 -20.68
C CYS A 35 8.23 -11.42 -20.48
N GLY A 36 8.14 -10.94 -19.23
CA GLY A 36 7.87 -9.55 -18.89
C GLY A 36 7.42 -9.37 -17.44
N PHE A 37 7.27 -8.12 -17.04
CA PHE A 37 6.90 -7.72 -15.69
C PHE A 37 5.54 -7.03 -15.72
N VAL A 38 4.59 -7.48 -14.89
CA VAL A 38 3.27 -6.84 -14.77
C VAL A 38 3.22 -5.99 -13.51
N PHE A 39 2.87 -4.73 -13.65
CA PHE A 39 2.76 -3.76 -12.57
C PHE A 39 1.31 -3.32 -12.42
N ASN A 40 0.75 -3.56 -11.24
CA ASN A 40 -0.57 -3.04 -10.85
C ASN A 40 -0.47 -1.53 -10.55
N MET A 41 -0.43 -0.73 -11.60
CA MET A 41 -0.17 0.71 -11.57
C MET A 41 -0.85 1.37 -12.75
N PHE A 42 -1.27 2.63 -12.58
CA PHE A 42 -1.87 3.41 -13.66
C PHE A 42 -0.93 3.53 -14.87
N CYS A 43 -1.47 3.26 -16.06
CA CYS A 43 -0.73 3.43 -17.31
C CYS A 43 -0.33 4.88 -17.58
N SER A 44 -1.09 5.84 -17.03
CA SER A 44 -0.81 7.28 -17.14
C SER A 44 0.33 7.75 -16.22
N PHE A 45 0.74 6.93 -15.25
CA PHE A 45 1.79 7.30 -14.32
C PHE A 45 3.16 7.18 -14.98
N LYS A 46 3.88 8.31 -15.10
CA LYS A 46 5.28 8.27 -15.54
C LYS A 46 6.12 7.58 -14.48
N ALA A 47 6.58 6.36 -14.79
CA ALA A 47 7.46 5.59 -13.94
C ALA A 47 8.85 5.43 -14.60
N PRO A 48 9.72 6.46 -14.56
CA PRO A 48 11.05 6.40 -15.19
C PRO A 48 11.88 5.20 -14.74
N HIS A 49 11.67 4.76 -13.49
CA HIS A 49 12.36 3.60 -12.94
C HIS A 49 12.00 2.29 -13.64
N LEU A 50 10.85 2.18 -14.31
CA LEU A 50 10.45 0.95 -15.01
C LEU A 50 11.20 0.69 -16.31
N SER A 51 11.88 1.71 -16.86
CA SER A 51 12.76 1.54 -18.03
C SER A 51 13.86 0.49 -17.82
N ARG A 52 14.17 0.14 -16.56
CA ARG A 52 15.12 -0.93 -16.20
C ARG A 52 14.59 -2.35 -16.43
N PHE A 53 13.28 -2.52 -16.60
CA PHE A 53 12.65 -3.82 -16.80
C PHE A 53 12.36 -4.03 -18.30
N PRO A 54 13.01 -5.00 -18.96
CA PRO A 54 12.70 -5.31 -20.34
C PRO A 54 11.29 -5.91 -20.40
N ARG A 55 10.36 -5.22 -21.09
CA ARG A 55 8.94 -5.61 -21.25
C ARG A 55 8.13 -5.46 -19.95
N ALA A 56 7.98 -4.22 -19.49
CA ALA A 56 7.06 -3.85 -18.41
C ALA A 56 5.66 -3.55 -18.94
N PHE A 57 4.65 -4.20 -18.36
CA PHE A 57 3.22 -3.99 -18.64
C PHE A 57 2.58 -3.34 -17.42
N MET A 58 2.08 -2.13 -17.58
CA MET A 58 1.20 -1.51 -16.58
C MET A 58 -0.21 -2.02 -16.82
N VAL A 59 -0.86 -2.48 -15.74
CA VAL A 59 -2.29 -2.77 -15.74
C VAL A 59 -2.90 -1.79 -14.75
N ASP A 60 -3.83 -0.96 -15.24
CA ASP A 60 -4.52 0.02 -14.40
C ASP A 60 -5.05 -0.65 -13.11
N PRO A 61 -5.12 0.09 -11.98
CA PRO A 61 -5.27 -0.51 -10.67
C PRO A 61 -6.36 -1.59 -10.58
N LEU A 62 -5.90 -2.82 -10.40
CA LEU A 62 -6.73 -4.00 -10.19
C LEU A 62 -7.55 -3.79 -8.91
N GLY A 63 -8.86 -3.95 -9.03
CA GLY A 63 -9.81 -3.74 -7.94
C GLY A 63 -10.52 -2.38 -7.95
N SER A 64 -10.17 -1.48 -8.88
CA SER A 64 -10.90 -0.20 -9.03
C SER A 64 -12.36 -0.38 -9.42
N ASP A 65 -12.74 -1.51 -10.04
CA ASP A 65 -14.04 -1.67 -10.69
C ASP A 65 -14.99 -2.67 -9.99
N ARG A 66 -14.61 -3.27 -8.84
CA ARG A 66 -15.47 -4.29 -8.20
C ARG A 66 -15.36 -4.32 -6.68
N ALA A 67 -16.11 -3.43 -6.03
CA ALA A 67 -16.89 -3.83 -4.88
C ALA A 67 -18.36 -3.63 -5.25
N LYS A 68 -19.06 -4.70 -5.68
CA LYS A 68 -20.52 -4.67 -5.58
C LYS A 68 -20.81 -4.51 -4.09
N PRO A 69 -21.46 -3.42 -3.65
CA PRO A 69 -21.72 -3.21 -2.24
C PRO A 69 -22.44 -4.45 -1.72
N HIS A 70 -21.83 -5.13 -0.75
CA HIS A 70 -22.47 -6.26 -0.13
C HIS A 70 -23.54 -5.66 0.81
N PRO A 71 -24.84 -5.81 0.52
CA PRO A 71 -25.89 -4.89 0.98
C PRO A 71 -26.13 -4.87 2.49
N LYS A 72 -25.38 -5.68 3.27
CA LYS A 72 -25.51 -5.80 4.72
C LYS A 72 -24.26 -5.41 5.51
N ARG A 73 -23.10 -5.22 4.87
CA ARG A 73 -21.85 -4.83 5.55
C ARG A 73 -21.51 -3.39 5.18
N GLY A 74 -21.48 -2.50 6.17
CA GLY A 74 -21.12 -1.09 5.98
C GLY A 74 -22.27 -0.10 5.92
N PHE A 75 -23.54 -0.54 5.92
CA PHE A 75 -24.70 0.36 5.83
C PHE A 75 -24.71 1.45 6.90
N LYS A 76 -24.38 1.11 8.16
CA LYS A 76 -24.29 2.10 9.25
C LYS A 76 -23.16 3.12 9.05
N ILE A 77 -22.03 2.70 8.49
CA ILE A 77 -20.89 3.60 8.25
C ILE A 77 -21.20 4.52 7.08
N LEU A 78 -21.81 3.99 6.01
CA LEU A 78 -22.25 4.78 4.86
C LEU A 78 -23.31 5.80 5.28
N GLN A 79 -24.31 5.41 6.08
CA GLN A 79 -25.31 6.33 6.62
C GLN A 79 -24.69 7.42 7.51
N TRP A 80 -23.69 7.07 8.32
CA TRP A 80 -22.96 8.05 9.12
C TRP A 80 -22.14 9.02 8.24
N LEU A 81 -21.46 8.51 7.21
CA LEU A 81 -20.73 9.35 6.24
C LEU A 81 -21.67 10.28 5.48
N GLU A 82 -22.84 9.81 5.05
CA GLU A 82 -23.87 10.61 4.38
C GLU A 82 -24.44 11.72 5.27
N ALA A 83 -24.38 11.57 6.60
CA ALA A 83 -24.85 12.56 7.55
C ALA A 83 -23.82 13.65 7.87
N VAL A 84 -22.56 13.50 7.44
CA VAL A 84 -21.52 14.53 7.63
C VAL A 84 -21.72 15.63 6.58
N GLU A 85 -22.00 16.85 7.03
CA GLU A 85 -22.34 17.98 6.15
C GLU A 85 -21.15 18.49 5.34
N GLU A 86 -19.95 18.41 5.90
CA GLU A 86 -18.73 18.93 5.27
C GLU A 86 -18.11 17.91 4.30
N GLU A 87 -18.00 18.29 3.02
CA GLU A 87 -17.35 17.46 2.01
C GLU A 87 -15.85 17.28 2.30
N SER A 88 -15.33 16.07 2.07
CA SER A 88 -13.90 15.73 2.28
C SER A 88 -13.38 15.97 3.70
N SER A 89 -14.25 15.92 4.71
CA SER A 89 -13.91 16.20 6.12
C SER A 89 -13.59 14.96 6.98
N VAL A 90 -13.72 13.75 6.41
CA VAL A 90 -13.51 12.48 7.13
C VAL A 90 -12.20 11.83 6.73
N LEU A 91 -11.35 11.53 7.72
CA LEU A 91 -10.07 10.84 7.54
C LEU A 91 -10.22 9.32 7.67
N TYR A 92 -9.96 8.57 6.61
CA TYR A 92 -9.86 7.10 6.69
C TYR A 92 -8.44 6.66 7.06
N VAL A 93 -8.30 5.94 8.18
CA VAL A 93 -7.03 5.46 8.74
C VAL A 93 -6.97 3.94 8.66
N TYR A 94 -6.15 3.42 7.76
CA TYR A 94 -5.99 1.98 7.58
C TYR A 94 -4.54 1.56 7.34
N PHE A 95 -3.99 0.81 8.28
CA PHE A 95 -2.59 0.34 8.23
C PHE A 95 -2.39 -0.98 7.48
N ARG A 96 -3.44 -1.52 6.86
CA ARG A 96 -3.49 -2.86 6.25
C ARG A 96 -3.45 -3.99 7.28
N SER A 97 -3.94 -5.16 6.88
CA SER A 97 -4.07 -6.35 7.74
C SER A 97 -2.77 -6.88 8.34
N GLN A 98 -1.62 -6.53 7.77
CA GLN A 98 -0.31 -7.08 8.17
C GLN A 98 0.48 -6.15 9.11
N LYS A 99 0.05 -4.90 9.31
CA LYS A 99 0.77 -3.95 10.15
C LYS A 99 0.10 -3.85 11.52
N LEU A 100 0.77 -4.39 12.54
CA LEU A 100 0.37 -4.22 13.92
C LEU A 100 1.14 -3.05 14.52
N LEU A 101 0.39 -2.04 14.98
CA LEU A 101 0.97 -0.96 15.76
C LEU A 101 1.26 -1.45 17.18
N LYS A 102 2.39 -1.04 17.75
CA LYS A 102 2.64 -1.24 19.18
C LYS A 102 1.64 -0.43 20.00
N LYS A 103 1.44 -0.81 21.25
CA LYS A 103 0.49 -0.15 22.16
C LYS A 103 0.74 1.37 22.23
N GLU A 104 2.00 1.76 22.39
CA GLU A 104 2.39 3.17 22.52
C GLU A 104 2.14 3.96 21.23
N GLN A 105 2.30 3.30 20.08
CA GLN A 105 2.01 3.90 18.77
C GLN A 105 0.51 4.08 18.55
N MET A 106 -0.30 3.11 19.00
CA MET A 106 -1.75 3.21 18.95
C MET A 106 -2.26 4.32 19.88
N GLU A 107 -1.72 4.41 21.10
CA GLU A 107 -2.07 5.47 22.05
C GLU A 107 -1.72 6.85 21.50
N ALA A 108 -0.52 7.00 20.93
CA ALA A 108 -0.11 8.25 20.29
C ALA A 108 -1.01 8.61 19.09
N LEU A 109 -1.40 7.62 18.29
CA LEU A 109 -2.32 7.81 17.16
C LEU A 109 -3.69 8.29 17.64
N VAL A 110 -4.28 7.61 18.63
CA VAL A 110 -5.60 7.95 19.19
C VAL A 110 -5.58 9.35 19.80
N LEU A 111 -4.56 9.66 20.59
CA LEU A 111 -4.41 11.00 21.18
C LEU A 111 -4.27 12.09 20.11
N GLY A 112 -3.58 11.80 19.01
CA GLY A 112 -3.44 12.72 17.89
C GLY A 112 -4.77 12.97 17.17
N LEU A 113 -5.54 11.92 16.90
CA LEU A 113 -6.85 12.00 16.27
C LEU A 113 -7.88 12.73 17.14
N GLU A 114 -7.87 12.47 18.45
CA GLU A 114 -8.75 13.16 19.41
C GLU A 114 -8.46 14.68 19.42
N ARG A 115 -7.18 15.05 19.46
CA ARG A 115 -6.75 16.46 19.47
C ARG A 115 -6.99 17.17 18.14
N SER A 116 -7.03 16.45 17.02
CA SER A 116 -7.27 17.07 15.71
C SER A 116 -8.74 17.44 15.50
N GLN A 117 -9.65 16.95 16.36
CA GLN A 117 -11.11 17.16 16.25
C GLN A 117 -11.68 16.79 14.88
N THR A 118 -10.98 15.94 14.13
CA THR A 118 -11.36 15.52 12.78
C THR A 118 -12.22 14.26 12.88
N HIS A 119 -13.26 14.16 12.06
CA HIS A 119 -13.98 12.91 11.90
C HIS A 119 -13.03 11.86 11.28
N PHE A 120 -12.97 10.65 11.84
CA PHE A 120 -12.10 9.60 11.32
C PHE A 120 -12.77 8.23 11.31
N LEU A 121 -12.27 7.34 10.44
CA LEU A 121 -12.69 5.94 10.26
C LEU A 121 -11.50 4.99 10.29
#